data_AF-A0A846G3W7-F1
#
_entry.id   AF-A0A846G3W7-F1
#
_cell.length_a   1.000
_cell.length_b   1.000
_cell.length_c   1.000
_cell.angle_alpha   90.00
_cell.angle_beta   90.00
_cell.angle_gamma   90.00
#
_symmetry.space_group_name_H-M   'P 1'
#
loop_
_entity.id
_entity.type
_entity.pdbx_description
1 polymer ?
#
loop_
_entity_poly.entity_id
_entity_poly.type
_entity_poly.pdbx_seq_one_letter_code
_entity_poly.pdbx_strand_id
1 'polypeptide(L)'
;MVTDISSKIKSIIEKRQPLAKRVEKVETHLTFLQQHIQQLIKQRNNFLPELNDAQTSAKLQEINLEKIEADIRTNLTTISKLKARFSRHTLNIGVVGRPRQGKSKFLQTLTALTPNEIPDGSGQHCTGVMSIIYHQPEVEKTKGKVYPHSPQSLLEEVIKLYYEDLSLGTVAQDFEDFINRGLPALPSNITNKVDQAKYEYLKRYKEHYPKYKDLLNKKPIVPITQEKIREYVAQDDVDGKQVYYNYLAVKKVEIESKFPHSDMGQIAVVDLPGLGDTGVGDVERMIKVLSEDVDFALFMRKPTAGGDSWHPDADIDLYDKAQKGIPTIPLSRWSFLILNKTAPNSKQGDNSNNCQDLLNALPNTTMEFANCIIADCANKEETANVLEKILQYLTENITELDHKYALTFENKLIQLSKNLQAELEKASSVLQQYAYVSYDRANKKLVGKTFTWSFKFR
;
A
#
# COMPACT_ATOMS: atom_id res chain seq x y z
N MET A 1 8.88 -36.37 5.90
CA MET A 1 8.67 -35.59 7.13
C MET A 1 7.93 -34.33 6.70
N VAL A 2 6.63 -34.25 6.97
CA VAL A 2 5.86 -33.03 6.70
C VAL A 2 6.33 -32.01 7.74
N THR A 3 7.10 -31.03 7.29
CA THR A 3 7.47 -29.87 8.10
C THR A 3 6.18 -29.19 8.57
N ASP A 4 6.01 -29.02 9.87
CA ASP A 4 4.90 -28.26 10.48
C ASP A 4 5.03 -26.79 10.07
N ILE A 5 4.43 -26.45 8.92
CA ILE A 5 4.47 -25.11 8.32
C ILE A 5 3.74 -24.13 9.24
N SER A 6 2.65 -24.57 9.86
CA SER A 6 1.87 -23.80 10.82
C SER A 6 2.73 -23.28 11.98
N SER A 7 3.55 -24.12 12.62
CA SER A 7 4.42 -23.66 13.71
C SER A 7 5.54 -22.74 13.25
N LYS A 8 6.09 -22.94 12.05
CA LYS A 8 7.08 -22.01 11.47
C LYS A 8 6.48 -20.63 11.20
N ILE A 9 5.26 -20.57 10.66
CA ILE A 9 4.53 -19.31 10.43
C ILE A 9 4.27 -18.61 11.76
N LYS A 10 3.80 -19.35 12.77
CA LYS A 10 3.62 -18.82 14.13
C LYS A 10 4.92 -18.24 14.67
N SER A 11 6.04 -18.94 14.50
CA SER A 11 7.37 -18.44 14.92
C SER A 11 7.77 -17.14 14.22
N ILE A 12 7.48 -16.99 12.92
CA ILE A 12 7.71 -15.72 12.20
C ILE A 12 6.89 -14.59 12.84
N ILE A 13 5.59 -14.82 13.04
CA ILE A 13 4.69 -13.82 13.61
C ILE A 13 5.15 -13.42 15.01
N GLU A 14 5.54 -14.39 15.85
CA GLU A 14 6.08 -14.15 17.18
C GLU A 14 7.38 -13.33 17.14
N LYS A 15 8.28 -13.59 16.19
CA LYS A 15 9.53 -12.81 16.00
C LYS A 15 9.27 -11.37 15.55
N ARG A 16 8.16 -11.08 14.87
CA ARG A 16 7.77 -9.72 14.47
C ARG A 16 7.25 -8.88 15.64
N GLN A 17 6.65 -9.50 16.66
CA GLN A 17 6.03 -8.75 17.78
C GLN A 17 7.01 -7.84 18.56
N PRO A 18 8.25 -8.27 18.88
CA PRO A 18 9.25 -7.37 19.46
C PRO A 18 9.61 -6.18 18.56
N LEU A 19 9.67 -6.39 17.23
CA LEU A 19 9.93 -5.32 16.27
C LEU A 19 8.76 -4.34 16.24
N ALA A 20 7.51 -4.82 16.17
CA ALA A 20 6.31 -3.99 16.23
C ALA A 20 6.31 -3.06 17.47
N LYS A 21 6.61 -3.61 18.65
CA LYS A 21 6.72 -2.83 19.90
C LYS A 21 7.85 -1.80 19.87
N ARG A 22 8.98 -2.10 19.24
CA ARG A 22 10.07 -1.13 19.06
C ARG A 22 9.66 0.00 18.13
N VAL A 23 9.03 -0.35 17.00
CA VAL A 23 8.53 0.62 16.01
C VAL A 23 7.48 1.54 16.63
N GLU A 24 6.57 1.02 17.45
CA GLU A 24 5.59 1.81 18.19
C GLU A 24 6.22 2.83 19.17
N LYS A 25 7.30 2.45 19.86
CA LYS A 25 8.04 3.40 20.71
C LYS A 25 8.66 4.53 19.89
N VAL A 26 9.28 4.20 18.76
CA VAL A 26 9.89 5.18 17.86
C VAL A 26 8.83 6.10 17.25
N GLU A 27 7.67 5.56 16.87
CA GLU A 27 6.51 6.34 16.41
C GLU A 27 6.09 7.37 17.46
N THR A 28 5.93 6.93 18.71
CA THR A 28 5.59 7.81 19.84
C THR A 28 6.63 8.93 20.03
N HIS A 29 7.92 8.59 19.97
CA HIS A 29 9.00 9.58 20.09
C HIS A 29 9.00 10.58 18.93
N LEU A 30 8.74 10.14 17.69
CA LEU A 30 8.66 11.03 16.53
C LEU A 30 7.44 11.96 16.61
N THR A 31 6.30 11.49 17.11
CA THR A 31 5.13 12.33 17.36
C THR A 31 5.44 13.42 18.39
N PHE A 32 6.13 13.06 19.47
CA PHE A 32 6.58 14.02 20.49
C PHE A 32 7.57 15.05 19.90
N LEU A 33 8.54 14.58 19.11
CA LEU A 33 9.50 15.45 18.43
C LEU A 33 8.78 16.42 17.47
N GLN A 34 7.79 15.95 16.72
CA GLN A 34 6.98 16.79 15.84
C GLN A 34 6.32 17.94 16.61
N GLN A 35 5.70 17.64 17.74
CA GLN A 35 5.06 18.65 18.60
C GLN A 35 6.06 19.70 19.10
N HIS A 36 7.27 19.28 19.49
CA HIS A 36 8.32 20.20 19.91
C HIS A 36 8.84 21.08 18.79
N ILE A 37 9.03 20.54 17.58
CA ILE A 37 9.44 21.35 16.42
C ILE A 37 8.36 22.37 16.05
N GLN A 38 7.09 21.99 16.09
CA GLN A 38 5.99 22.93 15.88
C GLN A 38 5.96 24.06 16.93
N GLN A 39 6.21 23.72 18.19
CA GLN A 39 6.35 24.72 19.26
C GLN A 39 7.55 25.64 19.02
N LEU A 40 8.70 25.10 18.62
CA LEU A 40 9.91 25.87 18.34
C LEU A 40 9.70 26.83 17.15
N ILE A 41 9.03 26.38 16.08
CA ILE A 41 8.65 27.24 14.95
C ILE A 41 7.76 28.39 15.43
N LYS A 42 6.75 28.09 16.26
CA LYS A 42 5.85 29.12 16.82
C LYS A 42 6.63 30.12 17.68
N GLN A 43 7.53 29.65 18.53
CA GLN A 43 8.36 30.51 19.38
C GLN A 43 9.29 31.40 18.53
N ARG A 44 9.96 30.84 17.51
CA ARG A 44 10.78 31.60 16.57
C ARG A 44 9.97 32.70 15.89
N ASN A 45 8.77 32.38 15.38
CA ASN A 45 7.92 33.33 14.67
C ASN A 45 7.38 34.44 15.60
N ASN A 46 7.17 34.15 16.88
CA ASN A 46 6.80 35.16 17.88
C ASN A 46 7.99 36.05 18.29
N PHE A 47 9.21 35.49 18.33
CA PHE A 47 10.41 36.20 18.75
C PHE A 47 11.02 37.08 17.65
N LEU A 48 10.89 36.68 16.38
CA LEU A 48 11.47 37.42 15.25
C LEU A 48 11.04 38.90 15.16
N PRO A 49 9.76 39.26 15.37
CA PRO A 49 9.33 40.67 15.38
C PRO A 49 9.91 41.49 16.54
N GLU A 50 10.28 40.85 17.65
CA GLU A 50 10.84 41.52 18.84
C GLU A 50 12.36 41.79 18.70
N LEU A 51 13.01 41.21 17.68
CA LEU A 51 14.44 41.36 17.45
C LEU A 51 14.75 42.68 16.71
N ASN A 52 15.45 43.58 17.41
CA ASN A 52 15.99 44.81 16.84
C ASN A 52 17.28 44.60 16.00
N ASP A 53 17.71 43.36 15.78
CA ASP A 53 18.92 43.03 15.00
C ASP A 53 18.56 42.27 13.72
N ALA A 54 18.57 43.00 12.59
CA ALA A 54 18.20 42.45 11.28
C ALA A 54 19.09 41.27 10.86
N GLN A 55 20.38 41.27 11.25
CA GLN A 55 21.31 40.19 10.92
C GLN A 55 20.99 38.89 11.70
N THR A 56 20.73 38.99 13.00
CA THR A 56 20.26 37.85 13.82
C THR A 56 18.91 37.33 13.32
N SER A 57 17.98 38.24 12.99
CA SER A 57 16.67 37.86 12.45
C SER A 57 16.81 37.06 11.14
N ALA A 58 17.63 37.53 10.19
CA ALA A 58 17.91 36.82 8.95
C ALA A 58 18.53 35.42 9.20
N LYS A 59 19.56 35.34 10.06
CA LYS A 59 20.21 34.06 10.40
C LYS A 59 19.26 33.05 11.07
N LEU A 60 18.32 33.53 11.90
CA LEU A 60 17.31 32.66 12.51
C LEU A 60 16.25 32.18 11.49
N GLN A 61 15.93 33.00 10.49
CA GLN A 61 15.03 32.62 9.39
C GLN A 61 15.65 31.58 8.44
N GLU A 62 16.99 31.57 8.30
CA GLU A 62 17.70 30.55 7.51
C GLU A 62 17.63 29.14 8.12
N ILE A 63 17.28 29.01 9.40
CA ILE A 63 17.13 27.72 10.09
C ILE A 63 15.87 27.04 9.61
N ASN A 64 16.03 25.90 8.95
CA ASN A 64 14.95 25.27 8.19
C ASN A 64 14.16 24.24 9.02
N LEU A 65 13.51 24.73 10.08
CA LEU A 65 12.67 23.92 10.97
C LEU A 65 11.43 23.35 10.24
N GLU A 66 10.91 24.09 9.26
CA GLU A 66 9.78 23.67 8.43
C GLU A 66 10.08 22.41 7.63
N LYS A 67 11.27 22.33 7.03
CA LYS A 67 11.72 21.12 6.33
C LYS A 67 11.85 19.95 7.30
N ILE A 68 12.41 20.16 8.49
CA ILE A 68 12.51 19.11 9.51
C ILE A 68 11.13 18.61 9.92
N GLU A 69 10.15 19.51 10.09
CA GLU A 69 8.77 19.16 10.42
C GLU A 69 8.13 18.31 9.31
N ALA A 70 8.31 18.68 8.04
CA ALA A 70 7.85 17.91 6.89
C ALA A 70 8.54 16.54 6.78
N ASP A 71 9.85 16.46 7.06
CA ASP A 71 10.60 15.21 7.08
C ASP A 71 10.09 14.30 8.22
N ILE A 72 9.80 14.84 9.41
CA ILE A 72 9.20 14.09 10.53
C ILE A 72 7.83 13.54 10.12
N ARG A 73 6.95 14.34 9.51
CA ARG A 73 5.64 13.87 9.01
C ARG A 73 5.78 12.71 8.03
N THR A 74 6.70 12.81 7.09
CA THR A 74 6.96 11.76 6.09
C THR A 74 7.44 10.46 6.76
N ASN A 75 8.33 10.59 7.75
CA ASN A 75 8.80 9.44 8.53
C ASN A 75 7.69 8.84 9.43
N LEU A 76 6.78 9.65 9.97
CA LEU A 76 5.62 9.17 10.74
C LEU A 76 4.64 8.34 9.88
N THR A 77 4.34 8.79 8.66
CA THR A 77 3.53 8.00 7.71
C THR A 77 4.21 6.66 7.42
N THR A 78 5.52 6.70 7.24
CA THR A 78 6.32 5.52 6.91
C THR A 78 6.39 4.53 8.08
N ILE A 79 6.60 5.01 9.31
CA ILE A 79 6.71 4.17 10.50
C ILE A 79 5.36 3.53 10.86
N SER A 80 4.26 4.23 10.60
CA SER A 80 2.90 3.69 10.74
C SER A 80 2.70 2.45 9.86
N LYS A 81 3.19 2.49 8.61
CA LYS A 81 3.13 1.34 7.69
C LYS A 81 3.98 0.16 8.19
N LEU A 82 5.19 0.44 8.67
CA LEU A 82 6.08 -0.57 9.23
C LEU A 82 5.47 -1.24 10.47
N LYS A 83 4.87 -0.42 11.36
CA LYS A 83 4.15 -0.90 12.54
C LYS A 83 2.99 -1.79 12.13
N ALA A 84 2.17 -1.34 11.18
CA ALA A 84 1.06 -2.13 10.67
C ALA A 84 1.54 -3.49 10.16
N ARG A 85 2.58 -3.53 9.31
CA ARG A 85 3.19 -4.76 8.79
C ARG A 85 3.64 -5.71 9.89
N PHE A 86 4.46 -5.25 10.84
CA PHE A 86 5.01 -6.12 11.88
C PHE A 86 4.00 -6.50 12.97
N SER A 87 2.90 -5.76 13.09
CA SER A 87 1.83 -6.08 14.04
C SER A 87 0.85 -7.13 13.49
N ARG A 88 0.90 -7.45 12.19
CA ARG A 88 -0.03 -8.42 11.57
C ARG A 88 0.12 -9.81 12.21
N HIS A 89 -1.03 -10.45 12.38
CA HIS A 89 -1.14 -11.82 12.90
C HIS A 89 -1.19 -12.86 11.79
N THR A 90 -0.92 -12.48 10.54
CA THR A 90 -0.92 -13.37 9.38
C THR A 90 0.26 -13.04 8.47
N LEU A 91 0.71 -14.05 7.72
CA LEU A 91 1.52 -13.85 6.53
C LEU A 91 0.61 -13.64 5.33
N ASN A 92 0.79 -12.51 4.65
CA ASN A 92 -0.09 -12.11 3.57
C ASN A 92 0.58 -12.31 2.21
N ILE A 93 -0.07 -13.05 1.31
CA ILE A 93 0.41 -13.29 -0.05
C ILE A 93 -0.47 -12.53 -1.03
N GLY A 94 0.10 -11.59 -1.78
CA GLY A 94 -0.62 -10.78 -2.76
C GLY A 94 -0.50 -11.36 -4.16
N VAL A 95 -1.62 -11.57 -4.85
CA VAL A 95 -1.62 -12.13 -6.21
C VAL A 95 -1.64 -11.00 -7.25
N VAL A 96 -0.57 -10.88 -8.02
CA VAL A 96 -0.33 -9.80 -8.99
C VAL A 96 -0.45 -10.35 -10.40
N GLY A 97 -1.10 -9.62 -11.30
CA GLY A 97 -1.23 -10.05 -12.68
C GLY A 97 -2.28 -9.26 -13.45
N ARG A 98 -2.13 -9.26 -14.77
CA ARG A 98 -3.12 -8.67 -15.68
C ARG A 98 -4.50 -9.35 -15.54
N PRO A 99 -5.57 -8.74 -16.05
CA PRO A 99 -6.86 -9.42 -16.16
C PRO A 99 -6.70 -10.75 -16.92
N ARG A 100 -7.53 -11.74 -16.57
CA ARG A 100 -7.63 -13.06 -17.24
C ARG A 100 -6.37 -13.95 -17.19
N GLN A 101 -5.39 -13.64 -16.35
CA GLN A 101 -4.21 -14.48 -16.14
C GLN A 101 -4.47 -15.70 -15.22
N GLY A 102 -5.63 -15.74 -14.55
CA GLY A 102 -6.05 -16.85 -13.68
C GLY A 102 -6.02 -16.56 -12.18
N LYS A 103 -5.83 -15.29 -11.77
CA LYS A 103 -5.70 -14.88 -10.36
C LYS A 103 -6.86 -15.36 -9.49
N SER A 104 -8.08 -14.96 -9.87
CA SER A 104 -9.30 -15.36 -9.17
C SER A 104 -9.44 -16.88 -9.14
N LYS A 105 -9.08 -17.57 -10.23
CA LYS A 105 -9.17 -19.03 -10.29
C LYS A 105 -8.21 -19.72 -9.32
N PHE A 106 -6.96 -19.27 -9.26
CA PHE A 106 -5.98 -19.74 -8.27
C PHE A 106 -6.49 -19.52 -6.84
N LEU A 107 -6.98 -18.31 -6.55
CA LEU A 107 -7.49 -17.97 -5.22
C LEU A 107 -8.71 -18.81 -4.83
N GLN A 108 -9.66 -19.02 -5.75
CA GLN A 108 -10.81 -19.90 -5.53
C GLN A 108 -10.36 -21.34 -5.27
N THR A 109 -9.46 -21.89 -6.10
CA THR A 109 -8.92 -23.24 -5.93
C THR A 109 -8.24 -23.39 -4.57
N LEU A 110 -7.44 -22.39 -4.18
CA LEU A 110 -6.67 -22.38 -2.95
C LEU A 110 -7.55 -22.27 -1.69
N THR A 111 -8.57 -21.41 -1.74
CA THR A 111 -9.41 -21.07 -0.59
C THR A 111 -10.70 -21.87 -0.51
N ALA A 112 -11.01 -22.65 -1.55
CA ALA A 112 -12.31 -23.29 -1.81
C ALA A 112 -13.49 -22.31 -1.91
N LEU A 113 -13.24 -21.01 -2.02
CA LEU A 113 -14.25 -20.00 -2.28
C LEU A 113 -14.72 -20.04 -3.75
N THR A 114 -15.89 -19.47 -3.99
CA THR A 114 -16.59 -19.54 -5.27
C THR A 114 -16.58 -18.18 -5.99
N PRO A 115 -17.09 -18.09 -7.22
CA PRO A 115 -17.31 -16.82 -7.91
C PRO A 115 -18.16 -15.81 -7.11
N ASN A 116 -18.94 -16.24 -6.13
CA ASN A 116 -19.70 -15.32 -5.27
C ASN A 116 -18.81 -14.51 -4.34
N GLU A 117 -17.74 -15.09 -3.82
CA GLU A 117 -16.83 -14.41 -2.90
C GLU A 117 -15.61 -13.85 -3.63
N ILE A 118 -15.12 -14.55 -4.65
CA ILE A 118 -13.98 -14.16 -5.47
C ILE A 118 -14.41 -14.14 -6.94
N PRO A 119 -14.88 -12.99 -7.46
CA PRO A 119 -15.39 -12.91 -8.83
C PRO A 119 -14.35 -13.30 -9.88
N ASP A 120 -14.77 -14.14 -10.84
CA ASP A 120 -13.97 -14.63 -11.98
C ASP A 120 -14.76 -14.57 -13.30
N GLY A 121 -15.29 -13.41 -13.69
CA GLY A 121 -16.05 -13.30 -14.94
C GLY A 121 -15.18 -13.15 -16.20
N SER A 122 -15.73 -13.57 -17.34
CA SER A 122 -15.21 -13.29 -18.69
C SER A 122 -15.65 -11.93 -19.24
N GLY A 123 -16.58 -11.25 -18.56
CA GLY A 123 -17.10 -9.91 -18.88
C GLY A 123 -16.11 -8.77 -18.64
N GLN A 124 -16.57 -7.52 -18.78
CA GLN A 124 -15.78 -6.35 -18.39
C GLN A 124 -15.56 -6.38 -16.86
N HIS A 125 -14.30 -6.29 -16.43
CA HIS A 125 -13.88 -5.79 -15.12
C HIS A 125 -14.61 -6.35 -13.88
N CYS A 126 -14.37 -7.61 -13.54
CA CYS A 126 -15.17 -8.34 -12.55
C CYS A 126 -14.82 -8.06 -11.07
N THR A 127 -13.58 -7.67 -10.75
CA THR A 127 -13.17 -7.36 -9.36
C THR A 127 -13.18 -5.84 -9.15
N GLY A 128 -14.18 -5.34 -8.44
CA GLY A 128 -14.34 -3.91 -8.17
C GLY A 128 -13.50 -3.39 -6.99
N VAL A 129 -13.12 -4.28 -6.06
CA VAL A 129 -12.56 -3.94 -4.74
C VAL A 129 -11.51 -4.97 -4.33
N MET A 130 -10.44 -4.51 -3.68
CA MET A 130 -9.48 -5.40 -3.03
C MET A 130 -10.14 -6.28 -1.97
N SER A 131 -9.85 -7.57 -2.01
CA SER A 131 -10.30 -8.52 -0.99
C SER A 131 -9.10 -9.14 -0.26
N ILE A 132 -9.15 -9.19 1.07
CA ILE A 132 -8.18 -9.93 1.89
C ILE A 132 -8.89 -11.13 2.49
N ILE A 133 -8.43 -12.32 2.14
CA ILE A 133 -9.06 -13.57 2.53
C ILE A 133 -8.18 -14.24 3.59
N TYR A 134 -8.68 -14.34 4.80
CA TYR A 134 -7.99 -14.90 5.96
C TYR A 134 -8.35 -16.38 6.13
N HIS A 135 -7.32 -17.22 6.32
CA HIS A 135 -7.52 -18.58 6.79
C HIS A 135 -7.92 -18.58 8.26
N GLN A 136 -9.16 -18.95 8.55
CA GLN A 136 -9.69 -19.07 9.89
C GLN A 136 -10.24 -20.49 10.11
N PRO A 137 -9.46 -21.42 10.70
CA PRO A 137 -9.84 -22.83 10.79
C PRO A 137 -11.07 -23.08 11.66
N GLU A 138 -11.33 -22.18 12.62
CA GLU A 138 -12.44 -22.22 13.59
C GLU A 138 -13.76 -21.65 13.06
N VAL A 139 -13.78 -21.09 11.84
CA VAL A 139 -15.01 -20.52 11.29
C VAL A 139 -15.92 -21.61 10.73
N GLU A 140 -17.18 -21.66 11.17
CA GLU A 140 -18.16 -22.62 10.64
C GLU A 140 -18.65 -22.24 9.24
N LYS A 141 -18.81 -20.94 8.98
CA LYS A 141 -19.27 -20.38 7.71
C LYS A 141 -18.44 -19.16 7.32
N THR A 142 -18.18 -19.02 6.03
CA THR A 142 -17.53 -17.84 5.48
C THR A 142 -18.30 -16.58 5.88
N LYS A 143 -17.57 -15.52 6.21
CA LYS A 143 -18.16 -14.22 6.56
C LYS A 143 -17.28 -13.09 6.07
N GLY A 144 -17.90 -11.94 5.82
CA GLY A 144 -17.22 -10.76 5.32
C GLY A 144 -17.26 -9.58 6.29
N LYS A 145 -16.29 -8.67 6.14
CA LYS A 145 -16.28 -7.34 6.73
C LYS A 145 -16.00 -6.34 5.64
N VAL A 146 -16.92 -5.41 5.45
CA VAL A 146 -16.78 -4.31 4.49
C VAL A 146 -16.21 -3.11 5.20
N TYR A 147 -15.15 -2.54 4.62
CA TYR A 147 -14.55 -1.29 5.06
C TYR A 147 -14.97 -0.21 4.07
N PRO A 148 -16.04 0.56 4.36
CA PRO A 148 -16.45 1.65 3.49
C PRO A 148 -15.45 2.81 3.54
N HIS A 149 -15.41 3.59 2.47
CA HIS A 149 -14.83 4.92 2.51
C HIS A 149 -15.68 5.86 3.39
N SER A 150 -15.03 6.81 4.05
CA SER A 150 -15.72 8.02 4.51
C SER A 150 -15.90 8.97 3.32
N PRO A 151 -16.78 9.98 3.39
CA PRO A 151 -16.88 10.98 2.33
C PRO A 151 -15.53 11.63 1.99
N GLN A 152 -14.73 11.96 3.02
CA GLN A 152 -13.40 12.52 2.86
C GLN A 152 -12.43 11.53 2.19
N SER A 153 -12.37 10.27 2.65
CA SER A 153 -11.43 9.31 2.06
C SER A 153 -11.81 8.91 0.65
N LEU A 154 -13.10 8.91 0.29
CA LEU A 154 -13.53 8.69 -1.09
C LEU A 154 -13.07 9.83 -2.00
N LEU A 155 -13.21 11.08 -1.53
CA LEU A 155 -12.77 12.26 -2.27
C LEU A 155 -11.25 12.25 -2.48
N GLU A 156 -10.49 12.04 -1.40
CA GLU A 156 -9.03 12.14 -1.40
C GLU A 156 -8.32 10.94 -2.04
N GLU A 157 -8.78 9.71 -1.77
CA GLU A 157 -8.11 8.48 -2.21
C GLU A 157 -8.58 7.99 -3.58
N VAL A 158 -9.72 8.49 -4.10
CA VAL A 158 -10.32 8.00 -5.35
C VAL A 158 -10.64 9.12 -6.32
N ILE A 159 -11.56 10.03 -5.95
CA ILE A 159 -12.05 11.07 -6.88
C ILE A 159 -10.93 12.01 -7.33
N LYS A 160 -10.07 12.43 -6.39
CA LYS A 160 -8.93 13.30 -6.68
C LYS A 160 -8.00 12.74 -7.76
N LEU A 161 -7.77 11.42 -7.78
CA LEU A 161 -6.93 10.78 -8.78
C LEU A 161 -7.47 10.98 -10.20
N TYR A 162 -8.79 10.90 -10.38
CA TYR A 162 -9.41 11.18 -11.69
C TYR A 162 -9.23 12.64 -12.12
N TYR A 163 -9.34 13.59 -11.19
CA TYR A 163 -9.14 15.00 -11.51
C TYR A 163 -7.70 15.29 -11.93
N GLU A 164 -6.73 14.68 -11.26
CA GLU A 164 -5.31 14.81 -11.58
C GLU A 164 -4.99 14.17 -12.94
N ASP A 165 -5.39 12.90 -13.13
CA ASP A 165 -5.10 12.14 -14.35
C ASP A 165 -5.80 12.71 -15.60
N LEU A 166 -7.05 13.16 -15.47
CA LEU A 166 -7.83 13.76 -16.57
C LEU A 166 -7.67 15.28 -16.66
N SER A 167 -6.83 15.89 -15.80
CA SER A 167 -6.59 17.34 -15.76
C SER A 167 -7.87 18.18 -15.67
N LEU A 168 -8.82 17.78 -14.82
CA LEU A 168 -10.15 18.41 -14.69
C LEU A 168 -10.14 19.70 -13.83
N GLY A 169 -8.96 20.17 -13.43
CA GLY A 169 -8.78 21.35 -12.59
C GLY A 169 -8.94 21.05 -11.09
N THR A 170 -9.50 21.99 -10.34
CA THR A 170 -9.62 21.87 -8.88
C THR A 170 -10.73 20.91 -8.48
N VAL A 171 -10.36 19.96 -7.61
CA VAL A 171 -11.31 19.06 -6.93
C VAL A 171 -12.21 19.89 -6.00
N ALA A 172 -13.43 19.38 -5.76
CA ALA A 172 -14.35 19.92 -4.76
C ALA A 172 -13.71 19.99 -3.37
N GLN A 173 -14.16 20.93 -2.54
CA GLN A 173 -13.60 21.11 -1.19
C GLN A 173 -13.97 19.95 -0.25
N ASP A 174 -15.16 19.41 -0.44
CA ASP A 174 -15.66 18.24 0.26
C ASP A 174 -16.51 17.37 -0.68
N PHE A 175 -16.98 16.24 -0.16
CA PHE A 175 -17.73 15.29 -0.96
C PHE A 175 -19.16 15.76 -1.28
N GLU A 176 -19.78 16.60 -0.43
CA GLU A 176 -21.10 17.14 -0.70
C GLU A 176 -21.05 18.15 -1.85
N ASP A 177 -20.05 19.02 -1.87
CA ASP A 177 -19.73 19.90 -2.99
C ASP A 177 -19.47 19.09 -4.27
N PHE A 178 -18.70 17.99 -4.16
CA PHE A 178 -18.49 17.09 -5.31
C PHE A 178 -19.81 16.53 -5.86
N ILE A 179 -20.78 16.14 -5.02
CA ILE A 179 -22.08 15.62 -5.47
C ILE A 179 -22.96 16.71 -6.08
N ASN A 180 -22.97 17.91 -5.51
CA ASN A 180 -23.87 19.00 -5.92
C ASN A 180 -23.37 19.79 -7.13
N ARG A 181 -22.05 19.89 -7.33
CA ARG A 181 -21.45 20.62 -8.46
C ARG A 181 -21.44 19.80 -9.74
N GLY A 182 -21.69 20.40 -10.92
CA GLY A 182 -21.51 19.72 -12.20
C GLY A 182 -20.05 19.25 -12.42
N LEU A 183 -19.85 18.09 -13.06
CA LEU A 183 -18.51 17.67 -13.46
C LEU A 183 -17.94 18.62 -14.52
N PRO A 184 -16.66 19.02 -14.41
CA PRO A 184 -15.99 19.77 -15.47
C PRO A 184 -16.01 18.99 -16.79
N ALA A 185 -16.25 19.67 -17.90
CA ALA A 185 -16.15 19.04 -19.22
C ALA A 185 -14.73 18.51 -19.45
N LEU A 186 -14.64 17.35 -20.12
CA LEU A 186 -13.36 16.77 -20.48
C LEU A 186 -12.59 17.75 -21.40
N PRO A 187 -11.32 18.06 -21.11
CA PRO A 187 -10.50 18.94 -21.95
C PRO A 187 -10.47 18.47 -23.41
N SER A 188 -10.58 19.41 -24.37
CA SER A 188 -10.71 19.10 -25.81
C SER A 188 -9.49 18.40 -26.41
N ASN A 189 -8.33 18.47 -25.75
CA ASN A 189 -7.11 17.76 -26.12
C ASN A 189 -7.16 16.25 -25.80
N ILE A 190 -8.10 15.79 -24.97
CA ILE A 190 -8.28 14.38 -24.64
C ILE A 190 -9.17 13.74 -25.71
N THR A 191 -8.52 13.02 -26.63
CA THR A 191 -9.19 12.34 -27.75
C THR A 191 -9.11 10.81 -27.68
N ASN A 192 -8.31 10.27 -26.76
CA ASN A 192 -8.13 8.82 -26.64
C ASN A 192 -9.32 8.17 -25.90
N LYS A 193 -9.63 6.92 -26.27
CA LYS A 193 -10.77 6.18 -25.71
C LYS A 193 -10.59 5.78 -24.24
N VAL A 194 -9.34 5.70 -23.76
CA VAL A 194 -9.03 5.29 -22.37
C VAL A 194 -9.46 6.38 -21.39
N ASP A 195 -9.11 7.63 -21.69
CA ASP A 195 -9.46 8.78 -20.85
C ASP A 195 -10.94 9.10 -20.91
N GLN A 196 -11.59 8.87 -22.06
CA GLN A 196 -13.05 8.91 -22.16
C GLN A 196 -13.70 7.86 -21.24
N ALA A 197 -13.20 6.62 -21.25
CA ALA A 197 -13.72 5.56 -20.37
C ALA A 197 -13.50 5.87 -18.88
N LYS A 198 -12.35 6.45 -18.51
CA LYS A 198 -12.08 6.94 -17.16
C LYS A 198 -13.05 8.04 -16.75
N TYR A 199 -13.34 9.01 -17.62
CA TYR A 199 -14.30 10.08 -17.36
C TYR A 199 -15.73 9.55 -17.19
N GLU A 200 -16.17 8.62 -18.02
CA GLU A 200 -17.46 7.93 -17.85
C GLU A 200 -17.52 7.15 -16.53
N TYR A 201 -16.41 6.55 -16.11
CA TYR A 201 -16.34 5.89 -14.81
C TYR A 201 -16.44 6.87 -13.64
N LEU A 202 -15.81 8.05 -13.74
CA LEU A 202 -15.95 9.13 -12.74
C LEU A 202 -17.42 9.57 -12.61
N LYS A 203 -18.16 9.68 -13.72
CA LYS A 203 -19.59 10.04 -13.69
C LYS A 203 -20.43 9.06 -12.86
N ARG A 204 -20.10 7.77 -12.87
CA ARG A 204 -20.83 6.74 -12.10
C ARG A 204 -20.92 7.07 -10.61
N TYR A 205 -19.88 7.68 -10.03
CA TYR A 205 -19.91 8.12 -8.64
C TYR A 205 -21.03 9.14 -8.38
N LYS A 206 -21.31 10.04 -9.31
CA LYS A 206 -22.42 10.98 -9.17
C LYS A 206 -23.77 10.34 -9.51
N GLU A 207 -23.86 9.69 -10.66
CA GLU A 207 -25.10 9.11 -11.19
C GLU A 207 -25.70 8.04 -10.27
N HIS A 208 -24.85 7.31 -9.55
CA HIS A 208 -25.27 6.22 -8.67
C HIS A 208 -25.05 6.52 -7.19
N TYR A 209 -24.75 7.77 -6.83
CA TYR A 209 -24.64 8.20 -5.44
C TYR A 209 -25.82 7.73 -4.56
N PRO A 210 -27.11 7.84 -4.98
CA PRO A 210 -28.22 7.37 -4.16
C PRO A 210 -28.16 5.87 -3.81
N LYS A 211 -27.47 5.05 -4.62
CA LYS A 211 -27.38 3.60 -4.44
C LYS A 211 -26.33 3.17 -3.40
N TYR A 212 -25.32 4.01 -3.14
CA TYR A 212 -24.23 3.66 -2.23
C TYR A 212 -24.02 4.66 -1.07
N LYS A 213 -24.68 5.82 -1.08
CA LYS A 213 -24.51 6.88 -0.07
C LYS A 213 -24.61 6.40 1.38
N ASP A 214 -25.47 5.40 1.63
CA ASP A 214 -25.68 4.88 2.98
C ASP A 214 -24.43 4.15 3.51
N LEU A 215 -23.55 3.64 2.63
CA LEU A 215 -22.29 3.03 3.03
C LEU A 215 -21.28 4.07 3.53
N LEU A 216 -21.28 5.28 2.96
CA LEU A 216 -20.36 6.36 3.38
C LEU A 216 -20.66 6.86 4.80
N ASN A 217 -21.90 6.71 5.24
CA ASN A 217 -22.39 7.17 6.55
C ASN A 217 -22.43 6.05 7.61
N LYS A 218 -22.00 4.84 7.26
CA LYS A 218 -22.01 3.69 8.18
C LYS A 218 -20.82 3.70 9.13
N LYS A 219 -20.86 2.77 10.10
CA LYS A 219 -19.73 2.44 10.97
C LYS A 219 -18.49 2.13 10.11
N PRO A 220 -17.27 2.34 10.65
CA PRO A 220 -16.02 2.07 9.93
C PRO A 220 -15.87 0.64 9.41
N ILE A 221 -16.63 -0.31 9.98
CA ILE A 221 -16.64 -1.72 9.60
C ILE A 221 -18.09 -2.20 9.59
N VAL A 222 -18.51 -2.83 8.48
CA VAL A 222 -19.84 -3.42 8.31
C VAL A 222 -19.71 -4.94 8.16
N PRO A 223 -20.14 -5.75 9.15
CA PRO A 223 -20.13 -7.21 9.02
C PRO A 223 -21.22 -7.66 8.03
N ILE A 224 -20.91 -8.67 7.22
CA ILE A 224 -21.80 -9.24 6.20
C ILE A 224 -21.71 -10.76 6.18
N THR A 225 -22.78 -11.42 5.74
CA THR A 225 -22.79 -12.87 5.51
C THR A 225 -22.14 -13.23 4.17
N GLN A 226 -21.82 -14.50 3.97
CA GLN A 226 -21.21 -15.02 2.74
C GLN A 226 -21.98 -14.60 1.47
N GLU A 227 -23.32 -14.73 1.51
CA GLU A 227 -24.20 -14.50 0.36
C GLU A 227 -24.20 -13.03 -0.08
N LYS A 228 -23.82 -12.12 0.82
CA LYS A 228 -23.74 -10.68 0.57
C LYS A 228 -22.39 -10.21 0.07
N ILE A 229 -21.34 -11.04 0.13
CA ILE A 229 -19.98 -10.63 -0.26
C ILE A 229 -19.95 -10.08 -1.68
N ARG A 230 -20.57 -10.80 -2.64
CA ARG A 230 -20.56 -10.40 -4.06
C ARG A 230 -21.03 -8.97 -4.29
N GLU A 231 -22.08 -8.55 -3.58
CA GLU A 231 -22.69 -7.22 -3.73
C GLU A 231 -21.71 -6.08 -3.43
N TYR A 232 -20.60 -6.36 -2.72
CA TYR A 232 -19.57 -5.39 -2.35
C TYR A 232 -18.27 -5.52 -3.13
N VAL A 233 -17.96 -6.70 -3.68
CA VAL A 233 -16.68 -6.96 -4.37
C VAL A 233 -16.80 -6.98 -5.90
N ALA A 234 -18.02 -7.16 -6.44
CA ALA A 234 -18.28 -7.25 -7.87
C ALA A 234 -19.11 -6.08 -8.39
N GLN A 235 -19.03 -5.84 -9.71
CA GLN A 235 -19.91 -4.89 -10.41
C GLN A 235 -21.25 -5.53 -10.82
N ASP A 236 -21.32 -6.85 -10.90
CA ASP A 236 -22.49 -7.58 -11.36
C ASP A 236 -22.71 -8.89 -10.59
N ASP A 237 -23.86 -9.54 -10.79
CA ASP A 237 -24.09 -10.93 -10.37
C ASP A 237 -23.29 -11.92 -11.24
N VAL A 238 -23.29 -13.21 -10.87
CA VAL A 238 -22.49 -14.25 -11.57
C VAL A 238 -22.88 -14.40 -13.04
N ASP A 239 -24.14 -14.10 -13.37
CA ASP A 239 -24.68 -14.16 -14.73
C ASP A 239 -24.50 -12.86 -15.52
N GLY A 240 -24.01 -11.78 -14.90
CA GLY A 240 -23.91 -10.45 -15.50
C GLY A 240 -25.27 -9.73 -15.68
N LYS A 241 -26.34 -10.15 -15.00
CA LYS A 241 -27.71 -9.63 -15.18
C LYS A 241 -28.04 -8.49 -14.24
N GLN A 242 -27.62 -8.57 -12.99
CA GLN A 242 -27.82 -7.52 -11.99
C GLN A 242 -26.55 -6.71 -11.82
N VAL A 243 -26.65 -5.38 -11.85
CA VAL A 243 -25.51 -4.45 -11.63
C VAL A 243 -25.52 -3.94 -10.19
N TYR A 244 -24.38 -4.08 -9.50
CA TYR A 244 -24.13 -3.57 -8.16
C TYR A 244 -23.39 -2.23 -8.22
N TYR A 245 -23.55 -1.41 -7.17
CA TYR A 245 -22.88 -0.11 -7.05
C TYR A 245 -22.25 0.12 -5.68
N ASN A 246 -22.43 -0.80 -4.73
CA ASN A 246 -21.84 -0.68 -3.40
C ASN A 246 -20.33 -0.57 -3.47
N TYR A 247 -19.71 -1.30 -4.41
CA TYR A 247 -18.27 -1.33 -4.63
C TYR A 247 -17.63 0.07 -4.80
N LEU A 248 -18.38 1.06 -5.31
CA LEU A 248 -17.92 2.45 -5.44
C LEU A 248 -17.63 3.11 -4.07
N ALA A 249 -18.30 2.67 -3.01
CA ALA A 249 -18.12 3.18 -1.66
C ALA A 249 -17.20 2.32 -0.80
N VAL A 250 -16.65 1.23 -1.32
CA VAL A 250 -15.90 0.25 -0.52
C VAL A 250 -14.41 0.38 -0.77
N LYS A 251 -13.65 0.53 0.31
CA LYS A 251 -12.18 0.58 0.30
C LYS A 251 -11.58 -0.81 0.20
N LYS A 252 -12.07 -1.74 1.00
CA LYS A 252 -11.68 -3.16 1.00
C LYS A 252 -12.75 -4.05 1.59
N VAL A 253 -12.68 -5.34 1.28
CA VAL A 253 -13.44 -6.40 1.95
C VAL A 253 -12.47 -7.38 2.59
N GLU A 254 -12.72 -7.75 3.84
CA GLU A 254 -12.02 -8.84 4.51
C GLU A 254 -12.97 -10.04 4.57
N ILE A 255 -12.48 -11.22 4.18
CA ILE A 255 -13.24 -12.46 4.13
C ILE A 255 -12.56 -13.45 5.07
N GLU A 256 -13.28 -13.95 6.06
CA GLU A 256 -12.80 -15.02 6.93
C GLU A 256 -13.37 -16.35 6.43
N SER A 257 -12.52 -17.29 6.06
CA SER A 257 -12.91 -18.60 5.51
C SER A 257 -11.96 -19.71 5.98
N LYS A 258 -12.46 -20.94 6.01
CA LYS A 258 -11.62 -22.12 6.25
C LYS A 258 -11.06 -22.63 4.93
N PHE A 259 -9.75 -22.59 4.79
CA PHE A 259 -9.09 -23.14 3.60
C PHE A 259 -9.06 -24.67 3.69
N PRO A 260 -9.12 -25.37 2.55
CA PRO A 260 -9.19 -26.83 2.52
C PRO A 260 -7.94 -27.54 3.04
N HIS A 261 -6.79 -26.86 3.12
CA HIS A 261 -5.54 -27.43 3.61
C HIS A 261 -5.36 -27.12 5.11
N SER A 262 -5.19 -28.14 5.94
CA SER A 262 -5.24 -28.01 7.41
C SER A 262 -3.94 -27.53 8.07
N ASP A 263 -2.80 -27.52 7.37
CA ASP A 263 -1.48 -27.15 7.93
C ASP A 263 -0.97 -25.79 7.42
N MET A 264 -1.90 -24.87 7.12
CA MET A 264 -1.59 -23.58 6.49
C MET A 264 -1.14 -22.51 7.48
N GLY A 265 -1.37 -22.72 8.78
CA GLY A 265 -1.12 -21.72 9.81
C GLY A 265 -1.89 -20.41 9.60
N GLN A 266 -1.34 -19.32 10.14
CA GLN A 266 -1.96 -17.99 10.08
C GLN A 266 -1.58 -17.28 8.77
N ILE A 267 -2.32 -17.56 7.71
CA ILE A 267 -2.12 -16.96 6.38
C ILE A 267 -3.32 -16.13 5.93
N ALA A 268 -3.04 -15.13 5.10
CA ALA A 268 -4.04 -14.45 4.31
C ALA A 268 -3.59 -14.34 2.85
N VAL A 269 -4.54 -14.36 1.93
CA VAL A 269 -4.30 -14.09 0.52
C VAL A 269 -5.01 -12.81 0.12
N VAL A 270 -4.31 -11.95 -0.61
CA VAL A 270 -4.80 -10.63 -1.03
C VAL A 270 -5.10 -10.68 -2.52
N ASP A 271 -6.37 -10.54 -2.86
CA ASP A 271 -6.84 -10.37 -4.23
C ASP A 271 -6.71 -8.90 -4.62
N LEU A 272 -5.80 -8.65 -5.57
CA LEU A 272 -5.56 -7.33 -6.14
C LEU A 272 -6.45 -7.17 -7.38
N PRO A 273 -7.17 -6.04 -7.53
CA PRO A 273 -7.74 -5.67 -8.82
C PRO A 273 -6.66 -5.76 -9.91
N GLY A 274 -6.98 -6.33 -11.07
CA GLY A 274 -6.00 -6.39 -12.17
C GLY A 274 -5.64 -4.99 -12.64
N LEU A 275 -4.40 -4.79 -13.10
CA LEU A 275 -4.06 -3.52 -13.75
C LEU A 275 -4.95 -3.32 -14.98
N GLY A 276 -5.70 -2.21 -14.98
CA GLY A 276 -6.66 -1.87 -16.02
C GLY A 276 -8.05 -2.46 -15.80
N ASP A 277 -8.34 -3.02 -14.61
CA ASP A 277 -9.67 -3.51 -14.27
C ASP A 277 -10.61 -2.40 -13.78
N THR A 278 -10.13 -1.32 -13.15
CA THR A 278 -11.04 -0.44 -12.38
C THR A 278 -10.64 1.03 -12.36
N GLY A 279 -10.29 1.57 -13.53
CA GLY A 279 -10.21 3.02 -13.73
C GLY A 279 -8.91 3.66 -13.22
N VAL A 280 -8.96 4.97 -12.97
CA VAL A 280 -7.78 5.75 -12.56
C VAL A 280 -7.35 5.35 -11.16
N GLY A 281 -6.04 5.15 -10.97
CA GLY A 281 -5.48 4.84 -9.65
C GLY A 281 -5.21 3.36 -9.37
N ASP A 282 -5.49 2.45 -10.32
CA ASP A 282 -5.26 1.00 -10.16
C ASP A 282 -3.79 0.69 -9.81
N VAL A 283 -2.85 1.41 -10.42
CA VAL A 283 -1.41 1.24 -10.19
C VAL A 283 -1.03 1.72 -8.80
N GLU A 284 -1.47 2.91 -8.40
CA GLU A 284 -1.21 3.51 -7.09
C GLU A 284 -1.80 2.64 -5.99
N ARG A 285 -3.00 2.10 -6.21
CA ARG A 285 -3.66 1.16 -5.30
C ARG A 285 -2.87 -0.15 -5.20
N MET A 286 -2.46 -0.75 -6.32
CA MET A 286 -1.61 -1.95 -6.30
C MET A 286 -0.31 -1.72 -5.53
N ILE A 287 0.39 -0.62 -5.78
CA ILE A 287 1.62 -0.23 -5.08
C ILE A 287 1.36 -0.09 -3.58
N LYS A 288 0.28 0.60 -3.20
CA LYS A 288 -0.12 0.78 -1.80
C LYS A 288 -0.33 -0.56 -1.11
N VAL A 289 -1.11 -1.45 -1.71
CA VAL A 289 -1.41 -2.77 -1.15
C VAL A 289 -0.17 -3.64 -1.03
N LEU A 290 0.70 -3.65 -2.06
CA LEU A 290 1.98 -4.34 -2.00
C LEU A 290 2.88 -3.82 -0.87
N SER A 291 2.83 -2.51 -0.60
CA SER A 291 3.63 -1.87 0.45
C SER A 291 3.10 -2.11 1.86
N GLU A 292 1.77 -2.20 2.04
CA GLU A 292 1.10 -2.17 3.34
C GLU A 292 0.59 -3.56 3.77
N ASP A 293 -0.07 -4.27 2.85
CA ASP A 293 -0.89 -5.44 3.16
C ASP A 293 -0.25 -6.77 2.71
N VAL A 294 0.87 -6.75 2.00
CA VAL A 294 1.48 -7.96 1.40
C VAL A 294 2.87 -8.23 1.96
N ASP A 295 3.14 -9.46 2.38
CA ASP A 295 4.49 -9.93 2.73
C ASP A 295 5.25 -10.50 1.54
N PHE A 296 4.53 -11.15 0.62
CA PHE A 296 5.08 -11.85 -0.52
C PHE A 296 4.21 -11.67 -1.76
N ALA A 297 4.80 -11.31 -2.90
CA ALA A 297 4.07 -11.13 -4.15
C ALA A 297 4.10 -12.40 -5.01
N LEU A 298 2.95 -12.75 -5.58
CA LEU A 298 2.80 -13.89 -6.47
C LEU A 298 2.33 -13.41 -7.83
N PHE A 299 3.25 -13.31 -8.77
CA PHE A 299 2.96 -12.89 -10.13
C PHE A 299 2.34 -14.03 -10.91
N MET A 300 1.36 -13.70 -11.75
CA MET A 300 0.66 -14.68 -12.57
C MET A 300 0.64 -14.27 -14.03
N ARG A 301 1.11 -15.19 -14.88
CA ARG A 301 1.08 -15.06 -16.33
C ARG A 301 0.58 -16.37 -16.94
N LYS A 302 -0.41 -16.28 -17.81
CA LYS A 302 -0.97 -17.39 -18.59
C LYS A 302 -0.72 -17.12 -20.08
N PRO A 303 0.19 -17.84 -20.75
CA PRO A 303 0.34 -17.71 -22.19
C PRO A 303 -0.89 -18.25 -22.93
N THR A 304 -1.18 -17.69 -24.10
CA THR A 304 -2.18 -18.25 -25.02
C THR A 304 -1.69 -19.57 -25.63
N ALA A 305 -2.60 -20.52 -25.91
CA ALA A 305 -2.24 -21.80 -26.53
C ALA A 305 -1.66 -21.64 -27.95
N GLY A 306 -2.07 -20.59 -28.69
CA GLY A 306 -1.59 -20.30 -30.04
C GLY A 306 -0.19 -19.68 -30.14
N GLY A 307 0.56 -19.61 -29.04
CA GLY A 307 1.85 -18.92 -28.94
C GLY A 307 1.72 -17.57 -28.24
N ASP A 308 2.75 -17.16 -27.50
CA ASP A 308 2.79 -15.92 -26.72
C ASP A 308 4.24 -15.53 -26.39
N SER A 309 4.48 -14.29 -26.01
CA SER A 309 5.79 -13.79 -25.59
C SER A 309 5.69 -12.87 -24.37
N TRP A 310 6.83 -12.47 -23.82
CA TRP A 310 6.89 -11.37 -22.85
C TRP A 310 6.55 -10.05 -23.56
N HIS A 311 5.64 -9.28 -22.98
CA HIS A 311 5.21 -7.99 -23.53
C HIS A 311 5.82 -6.86 -22.70
N PRO A 312 6.71 -6.01 -23.25
CA PRO A 312 7.32 -4.92 -22.51
C PRO A 312 6.30 -3.96 -21.86
N ASP A 313 5.31 -3.51 -22.63
CA ASP A 313 4.29 -2.55 -22.19
C ASP A 313 3.24 -3.13 -21.23
N ALA A 314 3.39 -4.39 -20.83
CA ALA A 314 2.37 -5.09 -20.04
C ALA A 314 2.96 -5.96 -18.93
N ASP A 315 3.90 -6.84 -19.24
CA ASP A 315 4.52 -7.75 -18.27
C ASP A 315 5.69 -7.06 -17.53
N ILE A 316 6.60 -6.40 -18.26
CA ILE A 316 7.74 -5.68 -17.67
C ILE A 316 7.25 -4.43 -16.92
N ASP A 317 6.35 -3.65 -17.52
CA ASP A 317 5.76 -2.48 -16.86
C ASP A 317 5.00 -2.85 -15.57
N LEU A 318 4.28 -3.98 -15.54
CA LEU A 318 3.63 -4.47 -14.31
C LEU A 318 4.68 -4.83 -13.24
N TYR A 319 5.77 -5.50 -13.61
CA TYR A 319 6.86 -5.83 -12.71
C TYR A 319 7.52 -4.58 -12.13
N ASP A 320 7.85 -3.60 -12.96
CA ASP A 320 8.47 -2.33 -12.54
C ASP A 320 7.54 -1.51 -11.64
N LYS A 321 6.23 -1.51 -11.93
CA LYS A 321 5.23 -0.89 -11.07
C LYS A 321 5.14 -1.59 -9.72
N ALA A 322 5.12 -2.91 -9.68
CA ALA A 322 5.09 -3.67 -8.43
C ALA A 322 6.37 -3.48 -7.59
N GLN A 323 7.54 -3.31 -8.22
CA GLN A 323 8.81 -3.01 -7.53
C GLN A 323 8.73 -1.71 -6.72
N LYS A 324 7.88 -0.76 -7.11
CA LYS A 324 7.65 0.50 -6.36
C LYS A 324 6.92 0.28 -5.03
N GLY A 325 6.30 -0.87 -4.80
CA GLY A 325 5.63 -1.21 -3.53
C GLY A 325 6.62 -1.30 -2.36
N ILE A 326 7.73 -2.00 -2.54
CA ILE A 326 8.84 -2.07 -1.58
C ILE A 326 10.15 -1.75 -2.33
N PRO A 327 10.44 -0.46 -2.60
CA PRO A 327 11.56 -0.08 -3.47
C PRO A 327 12.94 -0.56 -2.97
N THR A 328 13.07 -0.82 -1.67
CA THR A 328 14.35 -1.18 -1.06
C THR A 328 14.63 -2.67 -1.04
N ILE A 329 13.66 -3.51 -1.42
CA ILE A 329 13.84 -4.95 -1.53
C ILE A 329 13.50 -5.35 -2.97
N PRO A 330 14.47 -5.91 -3.74
CA PRO A 330 14.20 -6.33 -5.11
C PRO A 330 13.18 -7.48 -5.11
N LEU A 331 12.29 -7.48 -6.10
CA LEU A 331 11.26 -8.51 -6.28
C LEU A 331 11.84 -9.93 -6.33
N SER A 332 13.07 -10.11 -6.80
CA SER A 332 13.81 -11.37 -6.77
C SER A 332 14.04 -11.97 -5.38
N ARG A 333 13.70 -11.23 -4.31
CA ARG A 333 13.82 -11.67 -2.91
C ARG A 333 12.48 -11.91 -2.21
N TRP A 334 11.37 -11.44 -2.77
CA TRP A 334 10.06 -11.53 -2.10
C TRP A 334 8.90 -11.78 -3.07
N SER A 335 9.21 -12.33 -4.24
CA SER A 335 8.18 -12.70 -5.20
C SER A 335 8.48 -13.96 -5.99
N PHE A 336 7.42 -14.70 -6.33
CA PHE A 336 7.45 -15.78 -7.30
C PHE A 336 6.65 -15.42 -8.55
N LEU A 337 6.99 -16.07 -9.66
CA LEU A 337 6.20 -16.08 -10.88
C LEU A 337 5.52 -17.44 -11.06
N ILE A 338 4.21 -17.43 -11.31
CA ILE A 338 3.45 -18.59 -11.78
C ILE A 338 3.19 -18.42 -13.27
N LEU A 339 3.67 -19.39 -14.04
CA LEU A 339 3.25 -19.61 -15.42
C LEU A 339 2.07 -20.57 -15.41
N ASN A 340 0.88 -20.00 -15.49
CA ASN A 340 -0.38 -20.72 -15.36
C ASN A 340 -0.63 -21.57 -16.62
N LYS A 341 -0.51 -22.89 -16.48
CA LYS A 341 -0.79 -23.82 -17.58
C LYS A 341 -2.26 -24.20 -17.63
N THR A 342 -2.74 -24.57 -18.81
CA THR A 342 -4.09 -25.08 -19.05
C THR A 342 -4.00 -26.46 -19.68
N ALA A 343 -4.86 -27.37 -19.25
CA ALA A 343 -4.89 -28.73 -19.76
C ALA A 343 -5.42 -28.81 -21.22
N PRO A 344 -5.11 -29.88 -21.98
CA PRO A 344 -5.58 -30.08 -23.36
C PRO A 344 -7.09 -30.06 -23.54
N ASN A 345 -7.84 -30.51 -22.52
CA ASN A 345 -9.29 -30.52 -22.52
C ASN A 345 -9.92 -29.18 -22.06
N SER A 346 -9.10 -28.17 -21.74
CA SER A 346 -9.61 -26.85 -21.39
C SER A 346 -10.19 -26.14 -22.62
N LYS A 347 -11.16 -25.25 -22.39
CA LYS A 347 -11.70 -24.39 -23.46
C LYS A 347 -10.64 -23.43 -24.05
N GLN A 348 -9.49 -23.31 -23.40
CA GLN A 348 -8.39 -22.42 -23.77
C GLN A 348 -7.26 -23.15 -24.52
N GLY A 349 -7.36 -24.48 -24.68
CA GLY A 349 -6.31 -25.31 -25.26
C GLY A 349 -5.17 -25.63 -24.29
N ASP A 350 -4.26 -26.52 -24.70
CA ASP A 350 -3.01 -26.76 -23.96
C ASP A 350 -2.00 -25.65 -24.26
N ASN A 351 -1.48 -25.00 -23.22
CA ASN A 351 -0.45 -23.97 -23.35
C ASN A 351 0.88 -24.36 -22.67
N SER A 352 1.06 -25.63 -22.29
CA SER A 352 2.21 -26.09 -21.49
C SER A 352 3.55 -25.80 -22.16
N ASN A 353 3.65 -25.98 -23.49
CA ASN A 353 4.86 -25.64 -24.25
C ASN A 353 5.15 -24.13 -24.21
N ASN A 354 4.12 -23.29 -24.34
CA ASN A 354 4.30 -21.83 -24.28
C ASN A 354 4.70 -21.36 -22.87
N CYS A 355 4.25 -22.05 -21.81
CA CYS A 355 4.77 -21.82 -20.46
C CYS A 355 6.28 -22.12 -20.40
N GLN A 356 6.72 -23.24 -20.99
CA GLN A 356 8.14 -23.58 -21.02
C GLN A 356 8.95 -22.57 -21.85
N ASP A 357 8.42 -22.10 -22.97
CA ASP A 357 9.08 -21.09 -23.82
C ASP A 357 9.24 -19.76 -23.09
N LEU A 358 8.19 -19.30 -22.39
CA LEU A 358 8.27 -18.09 -21.56
C LEU A 358 9.29 -18.26 -20.41
N LEU A 359 9.34 -19.44 -19.78
CA LEU A 359 10.32 -19.74 -18.74
C LEU A 359 11.75 -19.67 -19.30
N ASN A 360 12.00 -20.26 -20.46
CA ASN A 360 13.30 -20.25 -21.13
C ASN A 360 13.70 -18.84 -21.59
N ALA A 361 12.73 -17.99 -21.94
CA ALA A 361 12.94 -16.62 -22.37
C ALA A 361 13.09 -15.62 -21.19
N LEU A 362 12.66 -15.98 -19.97
CA LEU A 362 12.69 -15.10 -18.79
C LEU A 362 14.08 -14.50 -18.50
N PRO A 363 15.21 -15.24 -18.60
CA PRO A 363 16.56 -14.68 -18.41
C PRO A 363 16.95 -13.59 -19.41
N ASN A 364 16.23 -13.48 -20.55
CA ASN A 364 16.45 -12.43 -21.54
C ASN A 364 15.62 -11.16 -21.27
N THR A 365 14.91 -11.13 -20.13
CA THR A 365 14.15 -9.96 -19.66
C THR A 365 14.85 -9.29 -18.48
N THR A 366 14.36 -8.13 -18.06
CA THR A 366 14.81 -7.45 -16.83
C THR A 366 14.12 -7.96 -15.56
N MET A 367 13.18 -8.90 -15.69
CA MET A 367 12.37 -9.38 -14.57
C MET A 367 13.10 -10.51 -13.85
N GLU A 368 13.18 -10.39 -12.52
CA GLU A 368 13.81 -11.40 -11.67
C GLU A 368 12.87 -11.80 -10.53
N PHE A 369 12.69 -13.10 -10.34
CA PHE A 369 11.84 -13.66 -9.28
C PHE A 369 12.67 -14.59 -8.41
N ALA A 370 12.28 -14.74 -7.14
CA ALA A 370 12.93 -15.69 -6.24
C ALA A 370 12.74 -17.15 -6.73
N ASN A 371 11.63 -17.40 -7.43
CA ASN A 371 11.36 -18.67 -8.11
C ASN A 371 10.33 -18.48 -9.23
N CYS A 372 10.34 -19.38 -10.21
CA CYS A 372 9.33 -19.46 -11.25
C CYS A 372 8.75 -20.88 -11.30
N ILE A 373 7.42 -20.99 -11.28
CA ILE A 373 6.71 -22.27 -11.18
C ILE A 373 5.70 -22.36 -12.32
N ILE A 374 5.75 -23.45 -13.10
CA ILE A 374 4.67 -23.79 -14.03
C ILE A 374 3.64 -24.61 -13.26
N ALA A 375 2.39 -24.14 -13.20
CA ALA A 375 1.32 -24.81 -12.45
C ALA A 375 -0.06 -24.57 -13.08
N ASP A 376 -0.96 -25.54 -12.99
CA ASP A 376 -2.38 -25.37 -13.34
C ASP A 376 -3.13 -24.77 -12.15
N CYS A 377 -3.52 -23.51 -12.26
CA CYS A 377 -4.21 -22.78 -11.19
C CYS A 377 -5.66 -23.27 -10.94
N ALA A 378 -6.21 -24.14 -11.80
CA ALA A 378 -7.47 -24.82 -11.58
C ALA A 378 -7.28 -26.19 -10.89
N ASN A 379 -6.05 -26.70 -10.83
CA ASN A 379 -5.72 -27.96 -10.16
C ASN A 379 -5.42 -27.72 -8.67
N LYS A 380 -6.14 -28.45 -7.80
CA LYS A 380 -6.03 -28.32 -6.34
C LYS A 380 -4.65 -28.73 -5.81
N GLU A 381 -4.10 -29.82 -6.31
CA GLU A 381 -2.81 -30.34 -5.85
C GLU A 381 -1.66 -29.43 -6.28
N GLU A 382 -1.66 -28.97 -7.53
CA GLU A 382 -0.65 -28.05 -8.03
C GLU A 382 -0.70 -26.68 -7.32
N THR A 383 -1.91 -26.16 -7.06
CA THR A 383 -2.12 -24.92 -6.30
C THR A 383 -1.61 -25.06 -4.85
N ALA A 384 -1.86 -26.20 -4.20
CA ALA A 384 -1.35 -26.48 -2.87
C ALA A 384 0.18 -26.54 -2.84
N ASN A 385 0.81 -27.20 -3.81
CA ASN A 385 2.26 -27.29 -3.93
C ASN A 385 2.91 -25.92 -4.17
N VAL A 386 2.28 -25.05 -4.99
CA VAL A 386 2.74 -23.67 -5.16
C VAL A 386 2.77 -22.95 -3.81
N LEU A 387 1.69 -23.06 -3.03
CA LEU A 387 1.64 -22.41 -1.73
C LEU A 387 2.68 -23.00 -0.77
N GLU A 388 2.83 -24.32 -0.72
CA GLU A 388 3.84 -24.98 0.11
C GLU A 388 5.25 -24.45 -0.17
N LYS A 389 5.62 -24.29 -1.45
CA LYS A 389 6.91 -23.70 -1.86
C LYS A 389 7.06 -22.26 -1.40
N ILE A 390 6.00 -21.45 -1.49
CA ILE A 390 6.01 -20.05 -1.01
C ILE A 390 6.21 -20.03 0.50
N LEU A 391 5.46 -20.85 1.24
CA LEU A 391 5.54 -20.90 2.70
C LEU A 391 6.92 -21.39 3.14
N GLN A 392 7.48 -22.41 2.50
CA GLN A 392 8.84 -22.86 2.77
C GLN A 392 9.84 -21.71 2.56
N TYR A 393 9.80 -21.05 1.40
CA TYR A 393 10.68 -19.93 1.10
C TYR A 393 10.56 -18.80 2.13
N LEU A 394 9.33 -18.44 2.50
CA LEU A 394 9.08 -17.43 3.52
C LEU A 394 9.65 -17.82 4.88
N THR A 395 9.50 -19.09 5.30
CA THR A 395 10.06 -19.56 6.57
C THR A 395 11.58 -19.48 6.64
N GLU A 396 12.26 -19.55 5.50
CA GLU A 396 13.71 -19.47 5.39
C GLU A 396 14.21 -18.02 5.27
N ASN A 397 13.44 -17.13 4.62
CA ASN A 397 13.94 -15.82 4.19
C ASN A 397 13.30 -14.61 4.89
N ILE A 398 12.07 -14.72 5.41
CA ILE A 398 11.29 -13.52 5.83
C ILE A 398 11.93 -12.71 6.95
N THR A 399 12.68 -13.35 7.86
CA THR A 399 13.37 -12.64 8.95
C THR A 399 14.46 -11.71 8.40
N GLU A 400 15.19 -12.14 7.37
CA GLU A 400 16.19 -11.30 6.70
C GLU A 400 15.53 -10.15 5.94
N LEU A 401 14.42 -10.43 5.25
CA LEU A 401 13.66 -9.42 4.51
C LEU A 401 13.10 -8.34 5.45
N ASP A 402 12.50 -8.74 6.56
CA ASP A 402 11.97 -7.82 7.57
C ASP A 402 13.09 -6.96 8.18
N HIS A 403 14.27 -7.54 8.43
CA HIS A 403 15.43 -6.80 8.91
C HIS A 403 15.94 -5.78 7.88
N LYS A 404 16.09 -6.16 6.61
CA LYS A 404 16.47 -5.24 5.53
C LYS A 404 15.47 -4.10 5.37
N TYR A 405 14.18 -4.41 5.48
CA TYR A 405 13.13 -3.41 5.43
C TYR A 405 13.26 -2.43 6.62
N ALA A 406 13.41 -2.94 7.84
CA ALA A 406 13.60 -2.12 9.04
C ALA A 406 14.84 -1.21 8.98
N LEU A 407 15.99 -1.74 8.53
CA LEU A 407 17.25 -0.99 8.42
C LEU A 407 17.13 0.24 7.49
N THR A 408 16.33 0.13 6.43
CA THR A 408 16.08 1.25 5.53
C THR A 408 15.48 2.44 6.31
N PHE A 409 14.56 2.17 7.22
CA PHE A 409 13.92 3.20 8.03
C PHE A 409 14.85 3.73 9.11
N GLU A 410 15.62 2.86 9.76
CA GLU A 410 16.62 3.27 10.74
C GLU A 410 17.61 4.28 10.15
N ASN A 411 18.10 4.04 8.92
CA ASN A 411 18.98 4.96 8.22
C ASN A 411 18.33 6.34 7.96
N LYS A 412 17.04 6.37 7.60
CA LYS A 412 16.30 7.62 7.42
C LYS A 412 16.18 8.41 8.73
N LEU A 413 15.94 7.73 9.85
CA LEU A 413 15.86 8.36 11.17
C LEU A 413 17.20 8.89 11.65
N ILE A 414 18.29 8.15 11.40
CA ILE A 414 19.66 8.63 11.68
C ILE A 414 19.94 9.92 10.90
N GLN A 415 19.57 9.96 9.61
CA GLN A 415 19.76 11.17 8.80
C GLN A 415 18.92 12.34 9.29
N LEU A 416 17.65 12.10 9.66
CA LEU A 416 16.78 13.11 10.25
C LEU A 416 17.38 13.68 11.55
N SER A 417 17.88 12.82 12.43
CA SER A 417 18.53 13.22 13.68
C SER A 417 19.76 14.11 13.42
N LYS A 418 20.60 13.75 12.44
CA LYS A 418 21.78 14.56 12.07
C LYS A 418 21.36 15.94 11.54
N ASN A 419 20.36 15.98 10.66
CA ASN A 419 19.86 17.24 10.10
C ASN A 419 19.30 18.14 11.19
N LEU A 420 18.48 17.58 12.10
CA LEU A 420 17.93 18.33 13.24
C LEU A 420 19.05 18.88 14.12
N GLN A 421 20.05 18.06 14.47
CA GLN A 421 21.16 18.51 15.30
C GLN A 421 21.92 19.68 14.66
N ALA A 422 22.19 19.61 13.36
CA ALA A 422 22.86 20.70 12.64
C ALA A 422 22.05 22.01 12.67
N GLU A 423 20.73 21.94 12.50
CA GLU A 423 19.86 23.13 12.59
C GLU A 423 19.78 23.70 14.01
N LEU A 424 19.77 22.85 15.05
CA LEU A 424 19.80 23.28 16.45
C LEU A 424 21.15 23.91 16.84
N GLU A 425 22.26 23.40 16.31
CA GLU A 425 23.60 23.97 16.52
C GLU A 425 23.71 25.36 15.88
N LYS A 426 23.15 25.56 14.67
CA LYS A 426 23.02 26.88 14.05
C LYS A 426 22.21 27.83 14.94
N ALA A 427 21.04 27.38 15.42
CA ALA A 427 20.19 28.17 16.31
C ALA A 427 20.94 28.62 17.57
N SER A 428 21.63 27.68 18.23
CA SER A 428 22.41 27.94 19.43
C SER A 428 23.51 28.96 19.19
N SER A 429 24.27 28.82 18.10
CA SER A 429 25.34 29.75 17.72
C SER A 429 24.82 31.17 17.48
N VAL A 430 23.70 31.31 16.76
CA VAL A 430 23.08 32.62 16.49
C VAL A 430 22.60 33.28 17.78
N LEU A 431 21.94 32.52 18.66
CA LEU A 431 21.44 33.03 19.94
C LEU A 431 22.58 33.41 20.91
N GLN A 432 23.67 32.65 20.95
CA GLN A 432 24.86 32.99 21.73
C GLN A 432 25.52 34.28 21.25
N GLN A 433 25.68 34.45 19.93
CA GLN A 433 26.19 35.69 19.34
C GLN A 433 25.29 36.88 19.69
N TYR A 434 23.97 36.72 19.57
CA TYR A 434 23.01 37.76 19.92
C TYR A 434 23.07 38.10 21.41
N ALA A 435 23.13 37.11 22.31
CA ALA A 435 23.24 37.33 23.75
C ALA A 435 24.53 38.08 24.10
N TYR A 436 25.66 37.72 23.48
CA TYR A 436 26.93 38.41 23.68
C TYR A 436 26.88 39.87 23.21
N VAL A 437 26.37 40.11 22.00
CA VAL A 437 26.23 41.47 21.43
C VAL A 437 25.23 42.32 22.22
N SER A 438 24.13 41.72 22.68
CA SER A 438 23.12 42.40 23.50
C SER A 438 23.64 42.74 24.88
N TYR A 439 24.43 41.84 25.49
CA TYR A 439 25.11 42.09 26.76
C TYR A 439 26.17 43.20 26.63
N ASP A 440 26.93 43.24 25.53
CA ASP A 440 27.92 44.28 25.25
C ASP A 440 27.26 45.65 24.93
N ARG A 441 26.12 45.66 24.21
CA ARG A 441 25.29 46.87 24.01
C ARG A 441 24.67 47.37 25.31
N ALA A 442 24.20 46.49 26.19
CA ALA A 442 23.67 46.86 27.50
C ALA A 442 24.79 47.36 28.45
N ASN A 443 25.99 46.79 28.36
CA ASN A 443 27.14 47.16 29.19
C ASN A 443 28.00 48.31 28.66
N LYS A 444 27.64 48.94 27.53
CA LYS A 444 28.07 50.32 27.25
C LYS A 444 27.42 51.38 28.15
N LYS A 445 26.65 50.97 29.17
CA LYS A 445 26.20 51.84 30.26
C LYS A 445 26.50 51.38 31.68
N LEU A 446 27.20 50.27 31.91
CA LEU A 446 27.67 49.92 33.27
C LEU A 446 28.93 49.06 33.25
N VAL A 447 29.90 49.51 34.04
CA VAL A 447 31.15 48.82 34.37
C VAL A 447 30.85 47.55 35.18
N GLY A 448 31.42 46.42 34.75
CA GLY A 448 31.90 45.34 35.62
C GLY A 448 30.88 44.28 36.07
N LYS A 449 31.00 43.07 35.49
CA LYS A 449 31.39 41.81 36.18
C LYS A 449 31.13 40.61 35.26
N THR A 450 32.11 39.70 35.25
CA THR A 450 32.13 38.42 34.55
C THR A 450 31.29 37.37 35.30
N PHE A 451 30.45 36.64 34.56
CA PHE A 451 29.83 35.39 35.03
C PHE A 451 30.03 34.32 33.97
N THR A 452 30.71 33.24 34.37
CA THR A 452 30.90 32.01 33.59
C THR A 452 29.81 31.01 33.94
N TRP A 453 29.15 30.44 32.93
CA TRP A 453 28.30 29.25 33.07
C TRP A 453 28.91 28.10 32.28
N SER A 454 29.20 26.99 32.97
CA SER A 454 29.64 25.73 32.37
C SER A 454 28.49 24.73 32.36
N PHE A 455 28.15 24.18 31.21
CA PHE A 455 27.34 22.95 31.13
C PHE A 455 28.20 21.82 30.59
N LYS A 456 28.50 20.83 31.44
CA LYS A 456 28.94 19.50 31.03
C LYS A 456 27.72 18.59 31.11
N PHE A 457 27.35 17.95 30.01
CA PHE A 457 26.47 16.79 30.02
C PHE A 457 27.31 15.55 29.72
N ARG A 458 27.30 14.62 30.68
CA ARG A 458 27.65 13.21 30.51
C ARG A 458 26.39 12.45 30.16
#